data_AF-A0A062UDF9-F1
#
_entry.id   AF-A0A062UDF9-F1
#
_cell.length_a   1.000
_cell.length_b   1.000
_cell.length_c   1.000
_cell.angle_alpha   90.00
_cell.angle_beta   90.00
_cell.angle_gamma   90.00
#
_symmetry.space_group_name_H-M   'P 1'
#
loop_
_entity.id
_entity.type
_entity.pdbx_description
1 polymer ?
#
loop_
_entity_poly.entity_id
_entity_poly.type
_entity_poly.pdbx_seq_one_letter_code
_entity_poly.pdbx_strand_id
1 'polypeptide(L)'
;MFYPQIPSRQTETLRRGLPNSPIAAEQVEIVRLLTDPETFGGHAPAYFDTAVSHLFVNGSHLYVLRKPIDDDGFRCATVNERWDWCETQCMRGVSGFGVVAARPLPIVRREGRLCLGGPGSIRDWVLKITCESVTVDPGFITLRRAA
;
A
#
# COMPACT_ATOMS: atom_id res chain seq x y z
N MET A 1 -17.16 36.35 -20.01
CA MET A 1 -17.00 35.16 -19.14
C MET A 1 -16.03 34.22 -19.84
N PHE A 2 -14.75 34.27 -19.49
CA PHE A 2 -13.69 33.48 -20.11
C PHE A 2 -13.56 32.15 -19.36
N TYR A 3 -13.85 31.03 -20.02
CA TYR A 3 -13.39 29.72 -19.56
C TYR A 3 -12.00 29.49 -20.17
N PRO A 4 -10.94 29.31 -19.37
CA PRO A 4 -9.66 28.86 -19.92
C PRO A 4 -9.85 27.45 -20.49
N GLN A 5 -9.34 27.23 -21.70
CA GLN A 5 -9.42 25.95 -22.37
C GLN A 5 -8.73 24.88 -21.52
N ILE A 6 -9.48 23.83 -21.17
CA ILE A 6 -8.92 22.60 -20.61
C ILE A 6 -8.06 21.98 -21.72
N PRO A 7 -6.75 21.76 -21.52
CA PRO A 7 -5.95 21.08 -22.52
C PRO A 7 -6.51 19.67 -22.70
N SER A 8 -7.07 19.42 -23.89
CA SER A 8 -7.43 18.09 -24.37
C SER A 8 -6.20 17.20 -24.25
N ARG A 9 -6.27 16.19 -23.37
CA ARG A 9 -5.24 15.16 -23.24
C ARG A 9 -5.05 14.52 -24.61
N GLN A 10 -3.90 14.79 -25.21
CA GLN A 10 -3.45 14.05 -26.38
C GLN A 10 -3.41 12.57 -26.01
N THR A 11 -4.09 11.77 -26.81
CA THR A 11 -3.98 10.32 -26.84
C THR A 11 -2.59 9.95 -27.35
N GLU A 12 -1.59 10.12 -26.50
CA GLU A 12 -0.28 9.53 -26.71
C GLU A 12 -0.24 8.20 -25.98
N THR A 13 -0.09 7.13 -26.76
CA THR A 13 0.32 5.79 -26.33
C THR A 13 1.59 5.87 -25.47
N LEU A 14 1.41 6.10 -24.17
CA LEU A 14 2.48 6.11 -23.19
C LEU A 14 2.72 4.69 -22.68
N ARG A 15 3.56 3.94 -23.41
CA ARG A 15 4.55 3.09 -22.73
C ARG A 15 5.51 4.04 -22.01
N ARG A 16 5.13 4.52 -20.82
CA ARG A 16 6.00 5.34 -19.98
C ARG A 16 5.92 4.78 -18.57
N GLY A 17 7.05 4.21 -18.13
CA GLY A 17 7.20 3.62 -16.81
C GLY A 17 6.78 4.60 -15.72
N LEU A 18 6.19 4.03 -14.67
CA LEU A 18 5.87 4.70 -13.41
C LEU A 18 7.08 5.52 -12.93
N PRO A 19 6.88 6.64 -12.21
CA PRO A 19 7.99 7.35 -11.60
C PRO A 19 8.71 6.41 -10.64
N ASN A 20 9.91 5.95 -11.01
CA ASN A 20 10.82 5.21 -10.14
C ASN A 20 11.32 6.18 -9.05
N SER A 21 10.48 6.48 -8.06
CA SER A 21 10.98 7.07 -6.82
C SER A 21 11.83 5.99 -6.15
N PRO A 22 13.10 6.28 -5.79
CA PRO A 22 13.94 5.28 -5.15
C PRO A 22 13.26 4.81 -3.85
N ILE A 23 13.14 3.49 -3.68
CA ILE A 23 12.64 2.91 -2.44
C ILE A 23 13.54 3.40 -1.30
N ALA A 24 12.95 3.91 -0.22
CA ALA A 24 13.70 4.34 0.95
C ALA A 24 14.56 3.18 1.46
N ALA A 25 15.83 3.45 1.80
CA ALA A 25 16.80 2.41 2.14
C ALA A 25 16.30 1.46 3.25
N GLU A 26 15.57 1.99 4.22
CA GLU A 26 14.96 1.24 5.32
C GLU A 26 13.83 0.28 4.90
N GLN A 27 13.17 0.51 3.76
CA GLN A 27 12.05 -0.30 3.28
C GLN A 27 12.42 -1.29 2.17
N VAL A 28 13.64 -1.25 1.63
CA VAL A 28 14.08 -2.14 0.54
C VAL A 28 13.86 -3.62 0.89
N GLU A 29 14.23 -4.04 2.08
CA GLU A 29 14.07 -5.44 2.52
C GLU A 29 12.60 -5.81 2.73
N ILE A 30 11.76 -4.85 3.14
CA ILE A 30 10.33 -5.04 3.35
C ILE A 30 9.62 -5.19 2.01
N VAL A 31 9.95 -4.34 1.03
CA VAL A 31 9.42 -4.48 -0.33
C VAL A 31 9.82 -5.83 -0.91
N ARG A 32 11.07 -6.28 -0.73
CA ARG A 32 11.50 -7.62 -1.17
C ARG A 32 10.66 -8.73 -0.54
N LEU A 33 10.44 -8.69 0.78
CA LEU A 33 9.55 -9.63 1.48
C LEU A 33 8.14 -9.62 0.87
N LEU A 34 7.57 -8.45 0.63
CA LEU A 34 6.19 -8.30 0.16
C LEU A 34 6.02 -8.49 -1.36
N THR A 35 7.10 -8.67 -2.11
CA THR A 35 7.07 -9.14 -3.50
C THR A 35 7.38 -10.63 -3.63
N ASP A 36 7.84 -11.28 -2.55
CA ASP A 36 8.20 -12.70 -2.55
C ASP A 36 6.92 -13.57 -2.55
N PRO A 37 6.74 -14.46 -3.55
CA PRO A 37 5.61 -15.39 -3.57
C PRO A 37 5.50 -16.25 -2.30
N GLU A 38 6.61 -16.63 -1.67
CA GLU A 38 6.61 -17.46 -0.47
C GLU A 38 5.91 -16.77 0.72
N THR A 39 5.95 -15.44 0.78
CA THR A 39 5.21 -14.63 1.78
C THR A 39 3.70 -14.83 1.65
N PHE A 40 3.22 -15.23 0.48
CA PHE A 40 1.80 -15.33 0.14
C PHE A 40 1.37 -16.74 -0.27
N GLY A 41 2.09 -17.77 0.21
CA GLY A 41 1.75 -19.18 -0.05
C GLY A 41 2.01 -19.61 -1.49
N GLY A 42 3.01 -19.04 -2.14
CA GLY A 42 3.43 -19.37 -3.51
C GLY A 42 2.81 -18.49 -4.59
N HIS A 43 1.96 -17.53 -4.24
CA HIS A 43 1.33 -16.61 -5.20
C HIS A 43 2.12 -15.30 -5.31
N ALA A 44 2.62 -15.00 -6.51
CA ALA A 44 3.32 -13.74 -6.76
C ALA A 44 2.32 -12.56 -6.71
N PRO A 45 2.48 -11.60 -5.77
CA PRO A 45 1.60 -10.45 -5.68
C PRO A 45 1.91 -9.45 -6.81
N ALA A 46 0.89 -8.72 -7.26
CA ALA A 46 1.12 -7.55 -8.12
C ALA A 46 1.64 -6.38 -7.26
N TYR A 47 2.68 -5.70 -7.72
CA TYR A 47 3.30 -4.58 -7.03
C TYR A 47 3.05 -3.26 -7.75
N PHE A 48 2.66 -2.23 -7.00
CA PHE A 48 2.47 -0.87 -7.52
C PHE A 48 3.16 0.14 -6.60
N ASP A 49 3.92 1.03 -7.21
CA ASP A 49 4.54 2.16 -6.51
C ASP A 49 3.73 3.44 -6.74
N THR A 50 3.42 4.15 -5.66
CA THR A 50 2.72 5.43 -5.70
C THR A 50 3.59 6.51 -5.08
N ALA A 51 3.16 7.78 -5.17
CA ALA A 51 3.87 8.89 -4.54
C ALA A 51 4.09 8.68 -3.03
N VAL A 52 3.20 7.96 -2.36
CA VAL A 52 3.11 7.92 -0.89
C VAL A 52 3.06 6.51 -0.29
N SER A 53 2.93 5.47 -1.12
CA SER A 53 2.82 4.07 -0.70
C SER A 53 3.42 3.08 -1.69
N HIS A 54 3.89 1.97 -1.14
CA HIS A 54 4.07 0.70 -1.84
C HIS A 54 2.81 -0.16 -1.65
N LEU A 55 2.31 -0.75 -2.72
CA LEU A 55 1.06 -1.50 -2.74
C LEU A 55 1.29 -2.89 -3.30
N PHE A 56 0.74 -3.89 -2.63
CA PHE A 56 0.85 -5.29 -3.03
C PHE A 56 -0.53 -5.92 -3.08
N VAL A 57 -0.91 -6.48 -4.22
CA VAL A 57 -2.22 -7.10 -4.44
C VAL A 57 -2.04 -8.60 -4.58
N ASN A 58 -2.67 -9.35 -3.69
CA ASN A 58 -2.72 -10.80 -3.72
C ASN A 58 -4.18 -11.27 -3.62
N GLY A 59 -4.80 -11.56 -4.77
CA GLY A 59 -6.20 -11.94 -4.86
C GLY A 59 -7.14 -10.88 -4.28
N SER A 60 -7.92 -11.26 -3.27
CA SER A 60 -8.87 -10.41 -2.53
C SER A 60 -8.22 -9.52 -1.46
N HIS A 61 -6.89 -9.44 -1.43
CA HIS A 61 -6.15 -8.70 -0.42
C HIS A 61 -5.27 -7.61 -1.03
N LEU A 62 -5.43 -6.40 -0.51
CA LEU A 62 -4.50 -5.29 -0.72
C LEU A 62 -3.65 -5.10 0.54
N TYR A 63 -2.34 -5.02 0.36
CA TYR A 63 -1.37 -4.70 1.39
C TYR A 63 -0.77 -3.33 1.09
N VAL A 64 -0.87 -2.41 2.05
CA VAL A 64 -0.38 -1.04 1.90
C VAL A 64 0.76 -0.82 2.88
N LEU A 65 1.97 -0.61 2.34
CA LEU A 65 3.13 -0.14 3.09
C LEU A 65 3.28 1.35 2.83
N ARG A 66 3.34 2.15 3.89
CA ARG A 66 3.43 3.61 3.76
C ARG A 66 4.89 4.05 3.67
N LYS A 67 5.20 4.93 2.72
CA LYS A 67 6.57 5.46 2.55
C LYS A 67 6.93 6.36 3.74
N PRO A 68 8.20 6.42 4.16
CA PRO A 68 8.66 7.31 5.23
C PRO A 68 8.67 8.75 4.74
N ILE A 69 7.52 9.41 4.82
CA ILE A 69 7.30 10.77 4.35
C ILE A 69 6.91 11.64 5.54
N ASP A 70 7.47 12.85 5.57
CA ASP A 70 7.12 13.93 6.49
C ASP A 70 6.90 15.21 5.67
N ASP A 71 5.77 15.28 4.98
CA ASP A 71 5.44 16.41 4.12
C ASP A 71 3.92 16.56 3.94
N ASP A 72 3.45 17.77 3.66
CA ASP A 72 2.05 18.08 3.31
C ASP A 72 0.99 17.47 4.26
N GLY A 73 1.28 17.40 5.55
CA GLY A 73 0.37 16.84 6.56
C GLY A 73 0.31 15.30 6.60
N PHE A 74 1.10 14.62 5.78
CA PHE A 74 1.34 13.18 5.87
C PHE A 74 2.48 12.89 6.84
N ARG A 75 2.13 12.56 8.08
CA ARG A 75 3.10 12.12 9.10
C ARG A 75 3.23 10.61 9.05
N CYS A 76 4.28 10.11 8.40
CA CYS A 76 4.59 8.68 8.26
C CYS A 76 6.10 8.40 8.34
N ALA A 77 6.90 9.36 8.82
CA ALA A 77 8.35 9.32 8.82
C ALA A 77 8.90 8.19 9.69
N THR A 78 8.25 7.96 10.84
CA THR A 78 8.63 6.95 11.82
C THR A 78 7.73 5.73 11.77
N VAL A 79 8.23 4.61 12.32
CA VAL A 79 7.45 3.36 12.45
C VAL A 79 6.18 3.57 13.27
N ASN A 80 6.23 4.40 14.32
CA ASN A 80 5.06 4.70 15.16
C ASN A 80 4.02 5.52 14.39
N GLU A 81 4.44 6.50 13.61
CA GLU A 81 3.50 7.26 12.76
C GLU A 81 2.85 6.39 11.69
N ARG A 82 3.59 5.40 11.15
CA ARG A 82 3.02 4.41 10.22
C ARG A 82 2.04 3.46 10.89
N TRP A 83 2.24 3.13 12.18
CA TRP A 83 1.24 2.45 13.00
C TRP A 83 -0.02 3.30 13.16
N ASP A 84 0.12 4.56 13.58
CA ASP A 84 -1.00 5.48 13.80
C ASP A 84 -1.82 5.68 12.51
N TRP A 85 -1.13 5.74 11.37
CA TRP A 85 -1.78 5.78 10.05
C TRP A 85 -2.61 4.52 9.79
N CYS A 86 -2.06 3.32 10.04
CA CYS A 86 -2.78 2.05 9.87
C CYS A 86 -4.01 1.99 10.79
N GLU A 87 -3.86 2.36 12.06
CA GLU A 87 -4.94 2.39 13.05
C GLU A 87 -6.06 3.35 12.60
N THR A 88 -5.70 4.55 12.15
CA THR A 88 -6.64 5.54 11.62
C THR A 88 -7.42 5.01 10.41
N GLN A 89 -6.77 4.30 9.48
CA GLN A 89 -7.47 3.70 8.34
C GLN A 89 -8.47 2.63 8.79
N CYS A 90 -8.11 1.82 9.79
CA CYS A 90 -9.01 0.82 10.36
C CYS A 90 -10.26 1.48 10.98
N MET A 91 -10.07 2.54 11.77
CA MET A 91 -11.19 3.29 12.38
C MET A 91 -12.13 3.91 11.33
N ARG A 92 -11.59 4.42 10.21
CA ARG A 92 -12.39 4.98 9.10
C ARG A 92 -13.18 3.92 8.34
N GLY A 93 -12.64 2.70 8.21
CA GLY A 93 -13.32 1.58 7.58
C GLY A 93 -14.53 1.09 8.37
N VAL A 94 -14.52 1.25 9.70
CA VAL A 94 -15.59 0.84 10.61
C VAL A 94 -16.83 1.74 10.51
N SER A 95 -16.72 2.99 10.04
CA SER A 95 -17.74 4.02 10.29
C SER A 95 -18.70 4.35 9.14
N GLY A 96 -18.67 3.70 7.97
CA GLY A 96 -19.60 4.14 6.92
C GLY A 96 -19.93 3.26 5.73
N PHE A 97 -19.37 2.06 5.55
CA PHE A 97 -19.31 1.53 4.19
C PHE A 97 -19.39 0.01 3.99
N GLY A 98 -19.96 -0.77 4.92
CA GLY A 98 -19.99 -2.24 4.76
C GLY A 98 -18.57 -2.82 4.84
N VAL A 99 -18.45 -4.00 5.46
CA VAL A 99 -17.21 -4.41 6.12
C VAL A 99 -16.11 -4.81 5.11
N VAL A 100 -15.37 -3.82 4.60
CA VAL A 100 -14.00 -4.05 4.11
C VAL A 100 -13.15 -4.29 5.36
N ALA A 101 -12.71 -5.53 5.57
CA ALA A 101 -11.93 -5.89 6.74
C ALA A 101 -10.50 -5.36 6.59
N ALA A 102 -10.23 -4.22 7.22
CA ALA A 102 -8.92 -3.62 7.34
C ALA A 102 -8.29 -3.98 8.69
N ARG A 103 -7.01 -4.36 8.70
CA ARG A 103 -6.24 -4.54 9.93
C ARG A 103 -4.76 -4.23 9.71
N PRO A 104 -4.06 -3.68 10.71
CA PRO A 104 -2.61 -3.58 10.65
C PRO A 104 -1.99 -4.98 10.79
N LEU A 105 -0.89 -5.22 10.08
CA LEU A 105 -0.02 -6.37 10.22
C LEU A 105 1.40 -5.89 10.49
N PRO A 106 2.07 -6.39 11.54
CA PRO A 106 3.44 -6.01 11.81
C PRO A 106 4.37 -6.68 10.80
N ILE A 107 5.37 -5.95 10.32
CA ILE A 107 6.57 -6.51 9.74
C ILE A 107 7.55 -6.70 10.88
N VAL A 108 7.89 -7.95 11.17
CA VAL A 108 8.75 -8.29 12.31
C VAL A 108 10.07 -8.87 11.82
N ARG A 109 11.13 -8.64 12.59
CA ARG A 109 12.37 -9.41 12.48
C ARG A 109 12.38 -10.50 13.54
N ARG A 110 12.51 -11.75 13.10
CA ARG A 110 12.66 -12.94 13.95
C ARG A 110 13.74 -13.82 13.34
N GLU A 111 14.65 -14.32 14.17
CA GLU A 111 15.75 -15.21 13.72
C GLU A 111 16.56 -14.62 12.54
N GLY A 112 16.80 -13.31 12.58
CA GLY A 112 17.56 -12.60 11.54
C GLY A 112 16.80 -12.34 10.23
N ARG A 113 15.57 -12.82 10.07
CA ARG A 113 14.76 -12.66 8.85
C ARG A 113 13.56 -11.77 9.08
N LEU A 114 13.11 -11.07 8.04
CA LEU A 114 11.83 -10.37 8.06
C LEU A 114 10.68 -11.36 7.84
N CYS A 115 9.57 -11.12 8.52
CA CYS A 115 8.34 -11.90 8.41
C CYS A 115 7.13 -10.96 8.42
N LEU A 116 6.08 -11.32 7.67
CA LEU A 116 4.79 -10.64 7.73
C LEU A 116 3.93 -11.27 8.84
N GLY A 117 3.65 -10.51 9.89
CA GLY A 117 2.89 -10.96 11.05
C GLY A 117 3.67 -11.86 12.01
N GLY A 118 2.99 -12.27 13.08
CA GLY A 118 3.55 -13.14 14.13
C GLY A 118 4.46 -12.41 15.13
N PRO A 119 5.05 -13.14 16.09
CA PRO A 119 5.92 -12.57 17.11
C PRO A 119 7.30 -12.19 16.55
N GLY A 120 7.89 -11.13 17.08
CA GLY A 120 9.25 -10.68 16.77
C GLY A 120 9.44 -9.20 17.06
N SER A 121 10.63 -8.66 16.76
CA SER A 121 10.90 -7.22 16.88
C SER A 121 10.27 -6.47 15.71
N ILE A 122 9.33 -5.57 15.97
CA ILE A 122 8.65 -4.79 14.94
C ILE A 122 9.66 -3.91 14.18
N ARG A 123 9.57 -3.92 12.86
CA ARG A 123 10.40 -3.12 11.94
C ARG A 123 9.57 -2.13 11.13
N ASP A 124 8.34 -2.48 10.79
CA ASP A 124 7.39 -1.58 10.15
C ASP A 124 5.96 -2.15 10.25
N TRP A 125 4.99 -1.47 9.64
CA TRP A 125 3.59 -1.86 9.59
C TRP A 125 3.05 -1.86 8.16
N VAL A 126 2.19 -2.85 7.89
CA VAL A 126 1.44 -2.98 6.64
C VAL A 126 -0.03 -2.99 6.97
N LEU A 127 -0.82 -2.16 6.31
CA LEU A 127 -2.28 -2.26 6.38
C LEU A 127 -2.73 -3.36 5.42
N LYS A 128 -3.32 -4.44 5.94
CA LYS A 128 -4.01 -5.44 5.12
C LYS A 128 -5.47 -5.05 5.01
N ILE A 129 -5.96 -4.98 3.78
CA ILE A 129 -7.34 -4.73 3.42
C ILE A 129 -7.87 -5.96 2.69
N THR A 130 -9.01 -6.51 3.13
CA THR A 130 -9.68 -7.64 2.49
C THR A 130 -11.00 -7.19 1.89
N CYS A 131 -11.21 -7.49 0.60
CA CYS A 131 -12.38 -7.09 -0.16
C CYS A 131 -12.78 -8.19 -1.19
N GLU A 132 -13.85 -8.01 -1.97
CA GLU A 132 -14.26 -8.99 -3.00
C GLU A 132 -13.23 -9.06 -4.13
N SER A 133 -12.84 -7.88 -4.65
CA SER A 133 -11.81 -7.77 -5.67
C SER A 133 -11.04 -6.45 -5.53
N VAL A 134 -9.80 -6.45 -6.01
CA VAL A 134 -8.95 -5.27 -6.13
C VAL A 134 -8.70 -5.00 -7.61
N THR A 135 -9.08 -3.83 -8.08
CA THR A 135 -8.73 -3.34 -9.43
C THR A 135 -7.77 -2.18 -9.28
N VAL A 136 -6.67 -2.20 -10.02
CA VAL A 136 -5.71 -1.10 -10.06
C VAL A 136 -5.67 -0.54 -11.47
N ASP A 137 -6.14 0.70 -11.61
CA ASP A 137 -6.13 1.47 -12.84
C ASP A 137 -5.08 2.60 -12.71
N PRO A 138 -4.60 3.18 -13.83
CA PRO A 138 -3.68 4.32 -13.76
C PRO A 138 -4.26 5.47 -12.92
N GLY A 139 -3.67 5.68 -11.74
CA GLY A 139 -4.06 6.74 -10.80
C GLY A 139 -5.19 6.37 -9.82
N PHE A 140 -5.76 5.16 -9.90
CA PHE A 140 -6.87 4.75 -9.04
C PHE A 140 -6.73 3.30 -8.57
N ILE A 141 -7.11 3.06 -7.32
CA ILE A 141 -7.30 1.69 -6.81
C ILE A 141 -8.76 1.59 -6.43
N THR A 142 -9.47 0.67 -7.08
CA THR A 142 -10.86 0.39 -6.79
C THR A 142 -10.94 -0.91 -5.99
N LEU A 143 -11.48 -0.80 -4.79
CA LEU A 143 -11.79 -1.95 -3.95
C LEU A 143 -13.27 -2.26 -4.11
N ARG A 144 -13.58 -3.44 -4.66
CA ARG A 144 -14.96 -3.91 -4.75
C ARG A 144 -15.31 -4.65 -3.46
N ARG A 145 -16.46 -4.33 -2.87
CA ARG A 145 -16.89 -4.89 -1.59
C ARG A 145 -17.54 -6.25 -1.80
N ALA A 146 -17.36 -7.17 -0.84
CA ALA A 146 -18.19 -8.36 -0.78
C ALA A 146 -19.64 -7.93 -0.47
N ALA A 147 -20.59 -8.47 -1.24
CA ALA A 147 -22.02 -8.21 -1.08
C ALA A 147 -22.55 -8.75 0.25
#